data_AF-A0A7V3H7A1-F1
#
_entry.id   AF-A0A7V3H7A1-F1
#
_cell.length_a   1.000
_cell.length_b   1.000
_cell.length_c   1.000
_cell.angle_alpha   90.00
_cell.angle_beta   90.00
_cell.angle_gamma   90.00
#
_symmetry.space_group_name_H-M   'P 1'
#
loop_
_entity.id
_entity.type
_entity.pdbx_description
1 polymer ?
#
loop_
_entity_poly.entity_id
_entity_poly.type
_entity_poly.pdbx_seq_one_letter_code
_entity_poly.pdbx_strand_id
1 'polypeptide(L)' 'QRVPYVIVVGDEEVNHKSVAIRNRRTREQYNLTQDEFMVELSQELQKGKI' A
#
# COMPACT_ATOMS: atom_id res chain seq x y z
N GLN A 1 1.69 19.94 -1.85
CA GLN A 1 1.72 18.66 -1.11
C GLN A 1 2.02 17.54 -2.10
N ARG A 2 3.15 16.83 -2.00
CA ARG A 2 3.52 15.73 -2.94
C ARG A 2 3.17 14.40 -2.29
N VAL A 3 2.03 13.82 -2.64
CA VAL A 3 1.63 12.48 -2.16
C VAL A 3 2.57 11.45 -2.83
N PRO A 4 3.39 10.69 -2.07
CA PRO A 4 4.38 9.78 -2.66
C PRO A 4 3.79 8.42 -3.05
N TYR A 5 2.72 7.98 -2.38
CA TYR A 5 2.13 6.65 -2.53
C TYR A 5 0.68 6.75 -2.96
N VAL A 6 0.29 5.94 -3.94
CA VAL A 6 -1.10 5.74 -4.34
C VAL A 6 -1.41 4.27 -4.13
N ILE A 7 -2.40 4.01 -3.29
CA ILE A 7 -2.90 2.66 -3.03
C ILE A 7 -4.17 2.51 -3.85
N VAL A 8 -4.28 1.42 -4.60
CA VAL A 8 -5.48 1.09 -5.37
C VAL A 8 -6.06 -0.18 -4.77
N VAL A 9 -7.30 -0.07 -4.30
CA VAL A 9 -8.07 -1.19 -3.75
C VAL A 9 -9.37 -1.26 -4.56
N GLY A 10 -9.51 -2.30 -5.37
CA GLY A 10 -10.74 -2.61 -6.09
C GLY A 10 -11.58 -3.66 -5.36
N ASP A 11 -12.78 -3.95 -5.88
CA ASP A 11 -13.65 -5.02 -5.36
C ASP A 11 -13.00 -6.40 -5.41
N GLU A 12 -12.26 -6.71 -6.48
CA GLU A 12 -11.56 -8.00 -6.62
C GLU A 12 -10.42 -8.15 -5.60
N GLU A 13 -9.70 -7.07 -5.32
CA GLU A 13 -8.69 -6.96 -4.26
C GLU A 13 -9.28 -7.12 -2.86
N VAL A 14 -10.45 -6.52 -2.57
CA VAL A 14 -11.13 -6.71 -1.28
C VAL A 14 -11.56 -8.16 -1.09
N ASN A 15 -12.07 -8.79 -2.15
CA ASN A 15 -12.52 -10.19 -2.09
C ASN A 15 -11.36 -11.17 -1.90
N HIS A 16 -10.21 -10.91 -2.54
CA HIS A 16 -9.00 -11.72 -2.41
C HIS A 16 -8.08 -11.31 -1.26
N LYS A 17 -8.47 -10.29 -0.48
CA LYS A 17 -7.62 -9.68 0.56
C LYS A 17 -6.23 -9.37 0.00
N SER A 18 -6.17 -8.73 -1.15
CA SER A 18 -4.94 -8.25 -1.78
C SER A 18 -5.02 -6.74 -1.98
N VAL A 19 -3.86 -6.09 -2.08
CA VAL A 19 -3.73 -4.64 -2.15
C VAL A 19 -2.64 -4.33 -3.16
N ALA A 20 -2.98 -3.54 -4.18
CA ALA A 20 -2.01 -3.08 -5.17
C ALA A 20 -1.48 -1.70 -4.77
N ILE A 21 -0.20 -1.64 -4.42
CA ILE A 21 0.46 -0.39 -4.03
C ILE A 21 1.26 0.11 -5.21
N ARG A 22 1.04 1.39 -5.55
CA ARG A 22 1.76 2.10 -6.61
C ARG A 22 2.52 3.28 -6.03
N ASN A 23 3.84 3.19 -6.04
CA ASN A 23 4.69 4.31 -5.71
C ASN A 23 4.86 5.21 -6.94
N ARG A 24 4.39 6.47 -6.85
CA ARG A 24 4.52 7.42 -7.97
C ARG A 24 5.94 7.96 -8.14
N ARG A 25 6.82 7.85 -7.13
CA ARG A 25 8.22 8.27 -7.24
C ARG A 25 9.08 7.28 -7.99
N THR A 26 8.91 5.99 -7.73
CA THR A 26 9.75 4.92 -8.31
C THR A 26 9.08 4.16 -9.44
N ARG A 27 7.79 4.43 -9.72
CA ARG A 27 6.95 3.67 -10.68
C ARG A 27 6.92 2.18 -10.39
N GLU A 28 7.14 1.80 -9.13
CA GLU A 28 7.03 0.42 -8.68
C GLU A 28 5.57 0.11 -8.34
N GLN A 29 5.11 -1.02 -8.87
CA GLN A 29 3.83 -1.61 -8.53
C GLN A 29 4.12 -2.95 -7.87
N TYR A 30 3.58 -3.14 -6.68
CA TYR A 30 3.67 -4.39 -5.95
C TYR A 30 2.31 -4.73 -5.34
N ASN A 31 2.07 -6.03 -5.23
CA ASN A 31 0.81 -6.59 -4.79
C ASN A 31 1.11 -7.28 -3.47
N LEU A 32 0.53 -6.80 -2.38
CA LEU A 32 0.62 -7.43 -1.07
C LEU A 32 -0.73 -8.01 -0.69
N THR A 33 -0.74 -8.95 0.24
CA THR A 33 -1.98 -9.35 0.89
C THR A 33 -2.41 -8.25 1.88
N GLN A 34 -3.70 -8.16 2.18
CA GLN A 34 -4.28 -7.18 3.10
C GLN A 34 -3.73 -7.35 4.51
N ASP A 35 -3.54 -8.60 4.92
CA ASP A 35 -2.96 -8.96 6.21
C ASP A 35 -1.50 -8.49 6.30
N GLU A 36 -0.66 -8.79 5.29
CA GLU A 36 0.72 -8.29 5.25
C GLU A 36 0.78 -6.78 5.10
N PHE A 37 -0.14 -6.19 4.34
CA PHE A 37 -0.23 -4.74 4.16
C PHE A 37 -0.59 -4.02 5.46
N MET A 38 -1.52 -4.54 6.27
CA MET A 38 -1.87 -3.93 7.57
C MET A 38 -0.66 -3.90 8.51
N VAL A 39 0.17 -4.94 8.47
CA VAL A 39 1.43 -5.01 9.23
C VAL A 39 2.46 -4.03 8.68
N GLU A 40 2.72 -4.05 7.37
CA GLU A 40 3.63 -3.13 6.69
C GLU A 40 3.22 -1.66 6.85
N LEU A 41 1.93 -1.33 6.66
CA LEU A 41 1.39 0.01 6.82
C LEU A 41 1.52 0.48 8.27
N SER A 42 1.22 -0.37 9.25
CA SER A 42 1.41 -0.03 10.67
C SER A 42 2.88 0.20 11.01
N GLN A 43 3.79 -0.56 10.39
CA GLN A 43 5.23 -0.37 10.53
C GLN A 43 5.74 0.88 9.81
N GLU A 44 5.27 1.16 8.59
CA GLU A 44 5.57 2.36 7.81
C GLU A 44 5.02 3.61 8.48
N LEU A 45 3.82 3.57 9.08
CA LEU A 45 3.27 4.67 9.87
C LEU A 45 4.06 4.89 11.17
N GLN A 46 4.59 3.83 11.78
CA GLN A 46 5.46 3.96 12.97
C GLN A 46 6.88 4.44 12.61
N LYS A 47 7.46 3.98 11.49
CA LYS A 47 8.76 4.43 10.97
C LYS A 47 8.68 5.83 10.38
N GLY A 48 7.54 6.16 9.77
CA GLY A 48 7.14 7.48 9.31
C GLY A 48 6.71 8.38 10.47
N LYS A 49 7.59 8.54 11.46
CA LYS A 49 7.66 9.82 12.19
C LYS A 49 8.04 10.89 11.16
N ILE A 50 7.02 11.50 10.58
CA ILE A 50 7.10 12.79 9.88
C ILE A 50 7.30 13.89 10.93
#